data_AF-A0A844EIL2-F1
#
_entry.id   AF-A0A844EIL2-F1
#
_cell.length_a   1.000
_cell.length_b   1.000
_cell.length_c   1.000
_cell.angle_alpha   90.00
_cell.angle_beta   90.00
_cell.angle_gamma   90.00
#
_symmetry.space_group_name_H-M   'P 1'
#
loop_
_entity.id
_entity.type
_entity.pdbx_description
1 polymer ?
#
loop_
_entity_poly.entity_id
_entity_poly.type
_entity_poly.pdbx_seq_one_letter_code
_entity_poly.pdbx_strand_id
1 'polypeptide(L)' 'SNTPINVIRATFKGLVELKSAEEVSALRGVSTQHLAE' A
#
# COMPACT_ATOMS: atom_id res chain seq x y z
N SER A 1 1.75 21.48 -2.13
CA SER A 1 3.10 22.03 -1.89
C SER A 1 4.11 20.95 -2.24
N ASN A 2 4.83 21.12 -3.36
CA ASN A 2 5.71 20.11 -3.96
C ASN A 2 7.17 20.28 -3.51
N THR A 3 7.39 20.76 -2.28
CA THR A 3 8.73 20.89 -1.73
C THR A 3 9.34 19.48 -1.51
N PRO A 4 10.66 19.31 -1.66
CA PRO A 4 11.30 18.00 -1.51
C PRO A 4 10.97 17.32 -0.17
N ILE A 5 10.93 18.09 0.93
CA ILE A 5 10.61 17.55 2.25
C ILE A 5 9.17 17.00 2.34
N ASN A 6 8.22 17.63 1.63
CA ASN A 6 6.85 17.14 1.61
C ASN A 6 6.72 15.86 0.79
N VAL A 7 7.46 15.75 -0.31
CA VAL A 7 7.54 14.51 -1.10
C VAL A 7 8.10 13.38 -0.24
N ILE A 8 9.21 13.61 0.47
CA ILE A 8 9.82 12.62 1.37
C ILE A 8 8.82 12.18 2.45
N ARG A 9 8.15 13.11 3.13
CA ARG A 9 7.14 12.76 4.16
C ARG A 9 5.98 11.97 3.57
N ALA A 10 5.50 12.33 2.38
CA ALA A 10 4.43 11.60 1.70
C ALA A 10 4.86 10.15 1.36
N THR A 11 6.10 9.96 0.91
CA THR A 11 6.65 8.62 0.64
C THR A 11 6.69 7.78 1.92
N PHE A 12 7.26 8.31 3.02
CA PHE A 12 7.31 7.58 4.28
C PHE A 12 5.92 7.26 4.83
N LYS A 13 4.99 8.21 4.73
CA LYS A 13 3.58 7.97 5.08
C LYS A 13 3.00 6.82 4.25
N GLY A 14 3.22 6.83 2.94
CA GLY A 14 2.76 5.75 2.05
C GLY A 14 3.34 4.39 2.39
N LEU A 15 4.62 4.33 2.81
CA LEU A 15 5.25 3.09 3.27
C LEU A 15 4.61 2.53 4.55
N VAL A 16 4.22 3.40 5.48
CA VAL A 16 3.52 3.01 6.73
C VAL A 16 2.10 2.53 6.45
N GLU A 17 1.46 3.05 5.41
CA GLU A 17 0.08 2.70 5.02
C GLU A 17 -0.01 1.46 4.12
N LEU A 18 1.11 0.79 3.81
CA LEU A 18 1.10 -0.44 3.01
C LEU A 18 0.32 -1.55 3.72
N LYS A 19 -0.58 -2.19 2.96
CA LYS A 19 -1.36 -3.35 3.41
C LYS A 19 -0.67 -4.65 3.03
N SER A 20 -0.81 -5.66 3.87
CA SER A 20 -0.40 -7.04 3.57
C SER A 20 -1.22 -7.65 2.42
N ALA A 21 -0.72 -8.73 1.83
CA ALA A 21 -1.42 -9.44 0.76
C ALA A 21 -2.77 -9.99 1.25
N GLU A 22 -2.83 -10.44 2.50
CA GLU A 22 -4.01 -10.95 3.18
C GLU A 22 -5.07 -9.85 3.38
N GLU A 23 -4.65 -8.67 3.82
CA GLU A 23 -5.56 -7.53 3.96
C GLU A 23 -6.11 -7.08 2.59
N VAL A 24 -5.27 -7.09 1.56
CA VAL A 24 -5.69 -6.73 0.19
C VAL A 24 -6.65 -7.79 -0.37
N SER A 25 -6.39 -9.08 -0.16
CA SER A 25 -7.24 -10.16 -0.67
C SER A 25 -8.62 -10.13 -0.02
N ALA A 26 -8.66 -9.91 1.30
CA ALA A 26 -9.91 -9.75 2.06
C ALA A 26 -10.71 -8.54 1.59
N LEU A 27 -10.06 -7.39 1.35
CA LEU A 27 -10.72 -6.18 0.83
C LEU A 27 -11.30 -6.38 -0.58
N ARG A 28 -10.66 -7.23 -1.40
CA ARG A 28 -11.06 -7.49 -2.78
C ARG A 28 -12.01 -8.69 -2.92
N GLY A 29 -12.21 -9.47 -1.86
CA GLY A 29 -13.04 -10.68 -1.90
C GLY A 29 -12.44 -11.81 -2.74
N VAL A 30 -11.12 -11.86 -2.90
CA VAL A 30 -10.39 -12.89 -3.67
C VAL A 30 -9.41 -13.65 -2.77
N SER A 31 -8.96 -14.83 -3.20
CA SER A 31 -7.92 -15.56 -2.48
C SER A 31 -6.55 -14.88 -2.64
N THR A 32 -5.64 -15.15 -1.71
CA THR A 32 -4.26 -14.66 -1.80
C THR A 32 -3.49 -15.30 -2.96
N GLN A 33 -3.80 -16.56 -3.33
CA GLN A 33 -3.18 -17.19 -4.49
C GLN A 33 -3.52 -16.45 -5.80
N HIS A 34 -4.76 -15.98 -5.94
CA HIS A 34 -5.19 -15.22 -7.11
C HIS A 34 -4.52 -13.84 -7.23
N LEU A 35 -3.95 -13.30 -6.13
CA LEU A 35 -3.15 -12.06 -6.19
C LEU A 35 -1.72 -12.28 -6.70
N ALA A 36 -1.23 -13.52 -6.72
CA ALA A 36 0.13 -13.87 -7.13
C ALA A 36 0.22 -14.31 -8.61
N GLU A 37 -0.93 -14.50 -9.26
CA GLU A 37 -1.10 -14.73 -10.71
C GLU A 37 -1.11 -13.41 -11.49
#